data_AF-A0A2S8P528-F1
#
_entry.id   AF-A0A2S8P528-F1
#
_cell.length_a   1.000
_cell.length_b   1.000
_cell.length_c   1.000
_cell.angle_alpha   90.00
_cell.angle_beta   90.00
_cell.angle_gamma   90.00
#
_symmetry.space_group_name_H-M   'P 1'
#
loop_
_entity.id
_entity.type
_entity.pdbx_description
1 polymer ?
#
loop_
_entity_poly.entity_id
_entity_poly.type
_entity_poly.pdbx_seq_one_letter_code
_entity_poly.pdbx_strand_id
1 'polypeptide(L)'
;MKRVLSVLLTVALFFTLQSVAGADVKQVTLSDIDQILRDSGTPENIISGLDDELKQMIYENSGSSPELKFIEVQQEVVPQLFASGYSIPSSDLKIEVLAFSVGSGKADIYPIYEWLKPVKPKGKDYFGYSTHSDFSVVANTRSNLIWYKLNSGDNWTSAGAATYTGSSLTGYEHSGSSLGTPDFPIYIKGNFSFRVDIDKTNPVKKIAISYVHDTSSGGTFGYSIGYGPAYISVTPSSSNVGYNTNVYNLVF
;
A
#
# COMPACT_ATOMS: atom_id res chain seq x y z
N MET A 1 47.33 68.93 -29.44
CA MET A 1 47.66 68.43 -28.09
C MET A 1 46.37 68.00 -27.40
N LYS A 2 46.28 66.72 -26.99
CA LYS A 2 45.62 66.17 -25.78
C LYS A 2 44.41 66.97 -25.22
N ARG A 3 43.16 66.49 -25.25
CA ARG A 3 42.47 65.56 -24.27
C ARG A 3 40.95 65.87 -24.40
N VAL A 4 39.95 65.04 -24.12
CA VAL A 4 39.74 63.67 -23.64
C VAL A 4 38.29 63.34 -24.03
N LEU A 5 38.09 62.17 -24.62
CA LEU A 5 36.78 61.61 -24.93
C LEU A 5 36.33 60.80 -23.71
N SER A 6 35.18 61.13 -23.14
CA SER A 6 34.59 60.41 -22.00
C SER A 6 34.16 59.01 -22.42
N VAL A 7 34.77 58.00 -21.79
CA VAL A 7 34.42 56.59 -21.91
C VAL A 7 33.23 56.31 -20.98
N LEU A 8 32.12 55.83 -21.55
CA LEU A 8 31.02 55.20 -20.81
C LEU A 8 31.20 53.68 -20.92
N LEU A 9 31.52 53.08 -19.78
CA LEU A 9 31.66 51.64 -19.57
C LEU A 9 30.34 51.14 -18.96
N THR A 10 29.62 50.25 -19.66
CA THR A 10 28.66 49.38 -18.99
C THR A 10 28.74 47.97 -19.58
N VAL A 11 28.92 47.04 -18.65
CA VAL A 11 29.29 45.63 -18.78
C VAL A 11 28.12 44.79 -19.29
N ALA A 12 28.32 44.02 -20.37
CA ALA A 12 27.44 42.93 -20.75
C ALA A 12 27.96 41.63 -20.13
N LEU A 13 27.27 41.17 -19.08
CA LEU A 13 27.53 39.90 -18.40
C LEU A 13 26.96 38.76 -19.26
N PHE A 14 27.82 38.09 -20.03
CA PHE A 14 27.44 36.85 -20.72
C PHE A 14 27.40 35.70 -19.71
N PHE A 15 26.20 35.30 -19.28
CA PHE A 15 25.98 33.99 -18.68
C PHE A 15 26.01 32.95 -19.79
N THR A 16 27.13 32.23 -19.94
CA THR A 16 27.14 31.00 -20.73
C THR A 16 26.44 29.91 -19.92
N LEU A 17 25.18 29.64 -20.29
CA LEU A 17 24.50 28.38 -19.96
C LEU A 17 25.29 27.23 -20.59
N GLN A 18 26.19 26.62 -19.82
CA GLN A 18 26.67 25.29 -20.14
C GLN A 18 25.53 24.32 -19.86
N SER A 19 24.87 23.87 -20.93
CA SER A 19 23.97 22.73 -20.92
C SER A 19 24.75 21.51 -20.40
N VAL A 20 24.46 21.09 -19.17
CA VAL A 20 24.84 19.76 -18.70
C VAL A 20 24.07 18.80 -19.60
N ALA A 21 24.79 18.00 -20.38
CA ALA A 21 24.20 16.95 -21.19
C ALA A 21 23.36 16.06 -20.25
N GLY A 22 22.04 16.12 -20.41
CA GLY A 22 21.14 15.24 -19.71
C GLY A 22 21.44 13.82 -20.17
N ALA A 23 21.85 12.96 -19.24
CA ALA A 23 21.70 11.54 -19.45
C ALA A 23 20.21 11.29 -19.73
N ASP A 24 19.88 10.65 -20.84
CA ASP A 24 18.53 10.15 -21.11
C ASP A 24 18.17 9.18 -19.98
N VAL A 25 17.43 9.67 -18.98
CA VAL A 25 16.80 8.81 -17.98
C VAL A 25 15.72 8.06 -18.74
N LYS A 26 15.95 6.79 -19.07
CA LYS A 26 14.92 5.92 -19.67
C LYS A 26 13.73 5.93 -18.72
N GLN A 27 12.64 6.59 -19.12
CA GLN A 27 11.39 6.56 -18.38
C GLN A 27 10.84 5.13 -18.43
N VAL A 28 10.65 4.51 -17.27
CA VAL A 28 10.09 3.16 -17.18
C VAL A 28 8.61 3.22 -17.50
N THR A 29 8.18 2.41 -18.47
CA THR A 29 6.77 2.30 -18.89
C THR A 29 6.06 1.18 -18.13
N LEU A 30 4.72 1.18 -18.10
CA LEU A 30 3.95 0.07 -17.54
C LEU A 30 4.27 -1.27 -18.22
N SER A 31 4.59 -1.25 -19.53
CA SER A 31 5.01 -2.46 -20.23
C SER A 31 6.39 -2.96 -19.77
N ASP A 32 7.31 -2.07 -19.41
CA ASP A 32 8.59 -2.47 -18.80
C ASP A 32 8.33 -3.09 -17.41
N ILE A 33 7.41 -2.51 -16.62
CA ILE A 33 7.03 -3.04 -15.30
C ILE A 33 6.40 -4.43 -15.41
N ASP A 34 5.46 -4.62 -16.34
CA ASP A 34 4.85 -5.93 -16.58
C ASP A 34 5.91 -6.98 -16.95
N GLN A 35 6.95 -6.59 -17.70
CA GLN A 35 8.05 -7.48 -18.02
C GLN A 35 8.88 -7.83 -16.78
N ILE A 36 9.19 -6.86 -15.91
CA ILE A 36 9.89 -7.10 -14.64
C ILE A 36 9.09 -8.07 -13.76
N LEU A 37 7.77 -7.90 -13.68
CA LEU A 37 6.89 -8.79 -12.92
C LEU A 37 6.88 -10.21 -13.53
N ARG A 38 6.82 -10.34 -14.86
CA ARG A 38 6.95 -11.64 -15.54
C ARG A 38 8.29 -12.31 -15.24
N ASP A 39 9.39 -11.56 -15.34
CA ASP A 39 10.75 -12.08 -15.11
C ASP A 39 10.95 -12.54 -13.66
N SER A 40 10.24 -11.92 -12.70
CA SER A 40 10.21 -12.37 -11.30
C SER A 40 9.43 -13.66 -11.07
N GLY A 41 8.75 -14.20 -12.09
CA GLY A 41 7.89 -15.38 -11.99
C GLY A 41 6.46 -15.08 -11.54
N THR A 42 6.00 -13.83 -11.62
CA THR A 42 4.60 -13.49 -11.30
C THR A 42 3.66 -14.06 -12.37
N PRO A 43 2.61 -14.81 -12.00
CA PRO A 43 1.62 -15.32 -12.94
C PRO A 43 0.92 -14.21 -13.74
N GLU A 44 0.69 -14.45 -15.04
CA GLU A 44 0.08 -13.44 -15.93
C GLU A 44 -1.33 -13.02 -15.48
N ASN A 45 -2.11 -13.94 -14.89
CA ASN A 45 -3.43 -13.60 -14.34
C ASN A 45 -3.32 -12.60 -13.18
N ILE A 46 -2.26 -12.66 -12.37
CA ILE A 46 -2.00 -11.68 -11.32
C ILE A 46 -1.60 -10.36 -11.96
N ILE A 47 -0.63 -10.35 -12.88
CA ILE A 47 -0.15 -9.14 -13.57
C ILE A 47 -1.32 -8.39 -14.25
N SER A 48 -2.19 -9.13 -14.94
CA SER A 48 -3.37 -8.58 -15.61
C SER A 48 -4.43 -8.01 -14.65
N GLY A 49 -4.44 -8.46 -13.39
CA GLY A 49 -5.35 -7.99 -12.35
C GLY A 49 -4.82 -6.82 -11.53
N LEU A 50 -3.55 -6.42 -11.71
CA LEU A 50 -2.97 -5.25 -11.05
C LEU A 50 -3.35 -3.97 -11.79
N ASP A 51 -3.77 -2.97 -11.03
CA ASP A 51 -3.89 -1.61 -11.55
C ASP A 51 -2.52 -0.90 -11.65
N ASP A 52 -2.50 0.18 -12.42
CA ASP A 52 -1.29 0.92 -12.75
C ASP A 52 -0.59 1.48 -11.50
N GLU A 53 -1.35 1.94 -10.51
CA GLU A 53 -0.76 2.48 -9.26
C GLU A 53 -0.08 1.39 -8.43
N LEU A 54 -0.66 0.19 -8.36
CA LEU A 54 -0.05 -0.94 -7.66
C LEU A 54 1.18 -1.46 -8.40
N LYS A 55 1.13 -1.54 -9.73
CA LYS A 55 2.31 -1.89 -10.56
C LYS A 55 3.45 -0.91 -10.32
N GLN A 56 3.16 0.38 -10.35
CA GLN A 56 4.15 1.43 -10.10
C GLN A 56 4.74 1.31 -8.69
N MET A 57 3.91 1.07 -7.67
CA MET A 57 4.38 0.89 -6.30
C MET A 57 5.29 -0.33 -6.14
N ILE A 58 4.97 -1.46 -6.76
CA ILE A 58 5.82 -2.66 -6.72
C ILE A 58 7.16 -2.38 -7.41
N TYR A 59 7.13 -1.71 -8.55
CA TYR A 59 8.35 -1.33 -9.27
C TYR A 59 9.26 -0.41 -8.43
N GLU A 60 8.70 0.63 -7.83
CA GLU A 60 9.44 1.60 -7.01
C GLU A 60 10.07 0.96 -5.76
N ASN A 61 9.37 0.02 -5.13
CA ASN A 61 9.81 -0.62 -3.89
C ASN A 61 10.74 -1.81 -4.11
N SER A 62 10.43 -2.64 -5.11
CA SER A 62 11.06 -3.96 -5.32
C SER A 62 11.69 -4.13 -6.70
N GLY A 63 11.21 -3.41 -7.72
CA GLY A 63 11.55 -3.63 -9.13
C GLY A 63 13.02 -3.44 -9.51
N SER A 64 13.80 -2.78 -8.65
CA SER A 64 15.25 -2.62 -8.83
C SER A 64 16.08 -3.77 -8.23
N SER A 65 15.46 -4.71 -7.50
CA SER A 65 16.19 -5.84 -6.92
C SER A 65 16.55 -6.86 -8.01
N PRO A 66 17.84 -7.23 -8.16
CA PRO A 66 18.25 -8.30 -9.08
C PRO A 66 17.79 -9.69 -8.61
N GLU A 67 17.34 -9.80 -7.35
CA GLU A 67 16.86 -11.04 -6.74
C GLU A 67 15.32 -11.09 -6.63
N LEU A 68 14.63 -10.18 -7.33
CA LEU A 68 13.18 -10.10 -7.33
C LEU A 68 12.57 -11.45 -7.76
N LYS A 69 11.86 -12.10 -6.85
CA LYS A 69 11.11 -13.33 -7.12
C LYS A 69 9.73 -13.27 -6.49
N PHE A 70 8.71 -13.60 -7.27
CA PHE A 70 7.36 -13.74 -6.77
C PHE A 70 7.30 -14.84 -5.70
N ILE A 71 6.61 -14.56 -4.59
CA ILE A 71 6.33 -15.51 -3.53
C ILE A 71 4.86 -15.89 -3.66
N GLU A 72 4.57 -17.17 -3.80
CA GLU A 72 3.18 -17.63 -3.85
C GLU A 72 2.51 -17.42 -2.48
N VAL A 73 1.27 -16.95 -2.52
CA VAL A 73 0.49 -16.61 -1.33
C VAL A 73 -0.78 -17.45 -1.28
N GLN A 74 -1.00 -18.14 -0.16
CA GLN A 74 -2.15 -19.02 0.03
C GLN A 74 -3.00 -18.54 1.19
N GLN A 75 -4.28 -18.22 0.93
CA GLN A 75 -5.22 -17.81 1.96
C GLN A 75 -5.61 -19.00 2.85
N GLU A 76 -5.55 -18.78 4.16
CA GLU A 76 -6.09 -19.68 5.18
C GLU A 76 -7.53 -19.28 5.50
N VAL A 77 -8.41 -20.28 5.56
CA VAL A 77 -9.79 -20.07 5.99
C VAL A 77 -9.81 -19.93 7.50
N VAL A 78 -10.02 -18.71 7.99
CA VAL A 78 -10.16 -18.43 9.42
C VAL A 78 -11.63 -18.19 9.75
N PRO A 79 -12.21 -18.89 10.75
CA PRO A 79 -13.58 -18.64 11.17
C PRO A 79 -13.72 -17.19 11.69
N GLN A 80 -14.67 -16.45 11.13
CA GLN A 80 -15.01 -15.14 11.67
C GLN A 80 -15.98 -15.31 12.85
N LEU A 81 -15.60 -14.78 14.01
CA LEU A 81 -16.41 -14.80 15.23
C LEU A 81 -17.06 -13.42 15.43
N PHE A 82 -18.39 -13.38 15.54
CA PHE A 82 -19.15 -12.13 15.70
C PHE A 82 -19.89 -12.10 17.04
N ALA A 83 -19.80 -10.98 17.75
CA ALA A 83 -20.73 -10.63 18.84
C ALA A 83 -21.72 -9.53 18.41
N SER A 84 -21.30 -8.60 17.55
CA SER A 84 -22.12 -7.61 16.83
C SER A 84 -21.44 -7.26 15.48
N GLY A 85 -22.03 -6.39 14.65
CA GLY A 85 -21.49 -6.01 13.34
C GLY A 85 -21.84 -6.98 12.21
N TYR A 86 -21.12 -6.89 11.09
CA TYR A 86 -21.31 -7.75 9.92
C TYR A 86 -20.00 -8.14 9.23
N SER A 87 -20.00 -9.29 8.55
CA SER A 87 -18.92 -9.70 7.64
C SER A 87 -19.04 -8.90 6.35
N ILE A 88 -17.96 -8.29 5.88
CA ILE A 88 -17.92 -7.74 4.53
C ILE A 88 -17.66 -8.90 3.55
N PRO A 89 -18.57 -9.20 2.61
CA PRO A 89 -18.42 -10.34 1.71
C PRO A 89 -17.30 -10.09 0.68
N SER A 90 -16.64 -11.15 0.24
CA SER A 90 -15.58 -11.08 -0.79
C SER A 90 -16.07 -10.59 -2.15
N SER A 91 -17.39 -10.61 -2.40
CA SER A 91 -18.01 -9.99 -3.58
C SER A 91 -18.02 -8.47 -3.55
N ASP A 92 -17.80 -7.87 -2.38
CA ASP A 92 -17.89 -6.43 -2.16
C ASP A 92 -16.52 -5.83 -1.84
N LEU A 93 -15.65 -6.58 -1.17
CA LEU A 93 -14.30 -6.16 -0.80
C LEU A 93 -13.28 -7.25 -1.15
N LYS A 94 -12.33 -6.89 -2.01
CA LYS A 94 -11.12 -7.67 -2.28
C LYS A 94 -10.09 -7.37 -1.19
N ILE A 95 -9.67 -8.40 -0.47
CA ILE A 95 -8.56 -8.36 0.47
C ILE A 95 -7.58 -9.43 0.01
N GLU A 96 -6.35 -9.02 -0.32
CA GLU A 96 -5.33 -9.89 -0.88
C GLU A 96 -3.93 -9.47 -0.41
N VAL A 97 -2.96 -10.36 -0.58
CA VAL A 97 -1.54 -10.08 -0.34
C VAL A 97 -0.75 -10.51 -1.57
N LEU A 98 0.15 -9.63 -2.02
CA LEU A 98 1.26 -10.00 -2.90
C LEU A 98 2.56 -9.96 -2.11
N ALA A 99 3.50 -10.81 -2.47
CA ALA A 99 4.81 -10.82 -1.83
C ALA A 99 5.91 -11.11 -2.83
N PHE A 100 7.07 -10.50 -2.60
CA PHE A 100 8.26 -10.69 -3.42
C PHE A 100 9.48 -10.87 -2.55
N SER A 101 10.26 -11.91 -2.81
CA SER A 101 11.61 -12.02 -2.28
C SER A 101 12.47 -10.98 -2.96
N VAL A 102 13.25 -10.23 -2.18
CA VAL A 102 14.10 -9.13 -2.68
C VAL A 102 15.57 -9.29 -2.28
N GLY A 103 15.93 -10.49 -1.82
CA GLY A 103 17.29 -10.88 -1.47
C GLY A 103 17.30 -11.88 -0.33
N SER A 104 18.50 -12.32 0.06
CA SER A 104 18.67 -13.34 1.11
C SER A 104 17.99 -12.94 2.43
N GLY A 105 16.90 -13.64 2.75
CA GLY A 105 16.13 -13.43 3.98
C GLY A 105 15.26 -12.18 3.98
N LYS A 106 14.90 -11.60 2.82
CA LYS A 106 14.05 -10.39 2.76
C LYS A 106 12.87 -10.55 1.84
N ALA A 107 11.71 -10.03 2.27
CA ALA A 107 10.53 -9.96 1.42
C ALA A 107 9.85 -8.60 1.51
N ASP A 108 9.37 -8.11 0.37
CA ASP A 108 8.39 -7.02 0.32
C ASP A 108 7.00 -7.62 0.26
N ILE A 109 6.12 -7.13 1.12
CA ILE A 109 4.75 -7.60 1.24
C ILE A 109 3.81 -6.44 0.93
N TYR A 110 2.78 -6.72 0.14
CA TYR A 110 1.82 -5.76 -0.37
C TYR A 110 0.39 -6.17 0.02
N PRO A 111 -0.12 -5.69 1.17
CA PRO A 111 -1.54 -5.78 1.48
C PRO A 111 -2.37 -4.93 0.50
N ILE A 112 -3.40 -5.56 -0.05
CA ILE A 112 -4.32 -4.93 -1.01
C ILE A 112 -5.72 -4.96 -0.41
N TYR A 113 -6.35 -3.80 -0.39
CA TYR A 113 -7.75 -3.63 0.00
C TYR A 113 -8.46 -2.89 -1.11
N GLU A 114 -9.49 -3.45 -1.72
CA GLU A 114 -10.22 -2.78 -2.79
C GLU A 114 -11.71 -3.08 -2.71
N TRP A 115 -12.52 -2.03 -2.52
CA TRP A 115 -13.95 -2.16 -2.63
C TRP A 115 -14.36 -2.29 -4.09
N LEU A 116 -15.05 -3.39 -4.42
CA LEU A 116 -15.57 -3.71 -5.75
C LEU A 116 -16.89 -2.99 -6.04
N LYS A 117 -17.46 -2.32 -5.03
CA LYS A 117 -18.68 -1.51 -5.08
C LYS A 117 -18.47 -0.21 -4.31
N PRO A 118 -19.16 0.88 -4.64
CA PRO A 118 -18.95 2.13 -3.95
C PRO A 118 -19.53 2.07 -2.53
N VAL A 119 -18.78 2.61 -1.57
CA VAL A 119 -19.13 2.69 -0.15
C VAL A 119 -19.01 4.10 0.38
N LYS A 120 -19.67 4.40 1.50
CA LYS A 120 -19.65 5.73 2.11
C LYS A 120 -18.72 5.75 3.32
N PRO A 121 -17.41 6.06 3.16
CA PRO A 121 -16.51 6.15 4.30
C PRO A 121 -16.95 7.25 5.26
N LYS A 122 -16.61 7.06 6.54
CA LYS A 122 -16.89 8.03 7.61
C LYS A 122 -15.62 8.51 8.31
N GLY A 123 -14.46 8.31 7.66
CA GLY A 123 -13.15 8.60 8.23
C GLY A 123 -12.79 7.69 9.41
N LYS A 124 -13.53 6.60 9.58
CA LYS A 124 -13.36 5.61 10.67
C LYS A 124 -12.94 4.23 10.16
N ASP A 125 -12.70 4.15 8.85
CA ASP A 125 -12.16 2.98 8.19
C ASP A 125 -10.79 2.64 8.78
N TYR A 126 -10.49 1.36 8.90
CA TYR A 126 -9.22 0.89 9.42
C TYR A 126 -8.60 -0.14 8.47
N PHE A 127 -7.28 -0.05 8.33
CA PHE A 127 -6.42 -0.91 7.54
C PHE A 127 -5.33 -1.48 8.44
N GLY A 128 -5.19 -2.79 8.43
CA GLY A 128 -4.40 -3.50 9.41
C GLY A 128 -3.61 -4.65 8.85
N TYR A 129 -2.36 -4.80 9.25
CA TYR A 129 -1.60 -6.00 8.97
C TYR A 129 -0.79 -6.44 10.18
N SER A 130 -0.61 -7.76 10.32
CA SER A 130 0.20 -8.37 11.34
C SER A 130 0.97 -9.56 10.79
N THR A 131 2.27 -9.60 11.07
CA THR A 131 3.15 -10.72 10.74
C THR A 131 3.38 -11.62 11.94
N HIS A 132 3.93 -12.81 11.72
CA HIS A 132 4.46 -13.60 12.83
C HIS A 132 5.72 -12.93 13.42
N SER A 133 6.06 -13.25 14.67
CA SER A 133 7.28 -12.77 15.35
C SER A 133 8.59 -13.27 14.74
N ASP A 134 8.52 -14.11 13.70
CA ASP A 134 9.70 -14.56 12.95
C ASP A 134 10.06 -13.59 11.81
N PHE A 135 9.23 -12.58 11.60
CA PHE A 135 9.48 -11.47 10.68
C PHE A 135 9.76 -10.20 11.49
N SER A 136 10.83 -9.51 11.13
CA SER A 136 11.15 -8.18 11.63
C SER A 136 10.84 -7.16 10.55
N VAL A 137 9.94 -6.22 10.84
CA VAL A 137 9.59 -5.21 9.85
C VAL A 137 10.72 -4.17 9.77
N VAL A 138 11.24 -3.98 8.56
CA VAL A 138 12.32 -3.02 8.28
C VAL A 138 11.78 -1.59 8.40
N ALA A 139 12.57 -0.71 9.03
CA ALA A 139 12.20 0.70 9.19
C ALA A 139 12.31 1.46 7.87
N ASN A 140 11.44 2.46 7.67
CA ASN A 140 11.43 3.39 6.53
C ASN A 140 11.24 2.75 5.14
N THR A 141 10.77 1.50 5.07
CA THR A 141 10.50 0.77 3.83
C THR A 141 9.01 0.46 3.69
N ARG A 142 8.16 1.44 4.03
CA ARG A 142 6.71 1.25 4.08
C ARG A 142 5.99 2.34 3.33
N SER A 143 4.89 1.95 2.70
CA SER A 143 3.94 2.86 2.09
C SER A 143 2.53 2.40 2.42
N ASN A 144 1.60 3.35 2.55
CA ASN A 144 0.24 3.09 2.99
C ASN A 144 -0.70 4.09 2.31
N LEU A 145 -0.72 4.05 0.98
CA LEU A 145 -1.49 4.99 0.17
C LEU A 145 -2.93 4.53 0.00
N ILE A 146 -3.84 5.48 0.19
CA ILE A 146 -5.26 5.29 -0.06
C ILE A 146 -5.60 5.99 -1.38
N TRP A 147 -6.46 5.36 -2.15
CA TRP A 147 -6.97 5.87 -3.42
C TRP A 147 -8.48 5.83 -3.43
N TYR A 148 -9.08 6.73 -4.21
CA TYR A 148 -10.51 6.74 -4.43
C TYR A 148 -10.84 7.05 -5.89
N LYS A 149 -12.05 6.69 -6.29
CA LYS A 149 -12.66 7.14 -7.55
C LYS A 149 -14.17 7.24 -7.40
N LEU A 150 -14.81 8.08 -8.21
CA LEU A 150 -16.24 8.35 -8.09
C LEU A 150 -17.07 7.28 -8.82
N ASN A 151 -16.62 6.88 -10.01
CA ASN A 151 -17.27 5.88 -10.84
C ASN A 151 -16.31 4.73 -11.15
N SER A 152 -16.85 3.58 -11.55
CA SER A 152 -16.05 2.38 -11.83
C SER A 152 -15.03 2.57 -12.96
N GLY A 153 -15.33 3.40 -13.94
CA GLY A 153 -14.46 3.70 -15.09
C GLY A 153 -13.51 4.89 -14.90
N ASP A 154 -13.55 5.56 -13.76
CA ASP A 154 -12.66 6.69 -13.49
C ASP A 154 -11.25 6.19 -13.13
N ASN A 155 -10.25 7.03 -13.41
CA ASN A 155 -8.90 6.81 -12.92
C ASN A 155 -8.85 6.97 -11.39
N TRP A 156 -7.97 6.22 -10.75
CA TRP A 156 -7.75 6.35 -9.32
C TRP A 156 -7.09 7.70 -8.98
N THR A 157 -7.58 8.33 -7.92
CA THR A 157 -7.01 9.56 -7.36
C THR A 157 -6.46 9.26 -5.96
N SER A 158 -5.27 9.75 -5.65
CA SER A 158 -4.69 9.57 -4.33
C SER A 158 -5.49 10.37 -3.29
N ALA A 159 -5.96 9.69 -2.23
CA ALA A 159 -6.47 10.33 -1.01
C ALA A 159 -5.33 10.70 -0.04
N GLY A 160 -4.07 10.39 -0.39
CA GLY A 160 -2.91 10.51 0.48
C GLY A 160 -2.64 9.26 1.31
N ALA A 161 -1.68 9.37 2.23
CA ALA A 161 -1.31 8.28 3.12
C ALA A 161 -2.39 8.06 4.20
N ALA A 162 -2.66 6.79 4.54
CA ALA A 162 -3.45 6.44 5.71
C ALA A 162 -2.77 6.98 6.98
N THR A 163 -3.55 7.44 7.96
CA THR A 163 -2.96 7.97 9.20
C THR A 163 -2.51 6.80 10.07
N TYR A 164 -1.26 6.79 10.49
CA TYR A 164 -0.76 5.82 11.47
C TYR A 164 -1.46 6.01 12.82
N THR A 165 -2.10 4.97 13.32
CA THR A 165 -2.84 5.02 14.60
C THR A 165 -2.18 4.21 15.71
N GLY A 166 -1.25 3.32 15.38
CA GLY A 166 -0.60 2.49 16.36
C GLY A 166 0.26 1.39 15.75
N SER A 167 1.04 0.76 16.63
CA SER A 167 1.73 -0.49 16.35
C SER A 167 1.62 -1.41 17.55
N SER A 168 1.65 -2.70 17.28
CA SER A 168 1.87 -3.74 18.26
C SER A 168 3.22 -4.40 17.99
N LEU A 169 3.61 -5.37 18.82
CA LEU A 169 4.82 -6.16 18.60
C LEU A 169 4.84 -6.84 17.23
N THR A 170 3.66 -7.16 16.69
CA THR A 170 3.51 -8.00 15.49
C THR A 170 2.73 -7.32 14.38
N GLY A 171 2.26 -6.09 14.52
CA GLY A 171 1.36 -5.49 13.54
C GLY A 171 1.25 -3.97 13.59
N TYR A 172 0.63 -3.42 12.56
CA TYR A 172 0.51 -1.98 12.32
C TYR A 172 -0.92 -1.58 12.00
N GLU A 173 -1.25 -0.38 12.47
CA GLU A 173 -2.60 0.16 12.48
C GLU A 173 -2.64 1.46 11.68
N HIS A 174 -3.58 1.53 10.75
CA HIS A 174 -3.77 2.73 9.95
C HIS A 174 -5.25 3.09 9.84
N SER A 175 -5.61 4.34 10.11
CA SER A 175 -6.95 4.85 9.86
C SER A 175 -7.08 5.46 8.47
N GLY A 176 -8.22 5.20 7.83
CA GLY A 176 -8.68 5.85 6.61
C GLY A 176 -9.29 7.22 6.83
N SER A 177 -8.86 7.97 7.85
CA SER A 177 -9.32 9.34 8.12
C SER A 177 -9.16 10.27 6.91
N SER A 178 -8.14 10.02 6.06
CA SER A 178 -7.91 10.74 4.80
C SER A 178 -9.02 10.58 3.76
N LEU A 179 -9.88 9.55 3.88
CA LEU A 179 -11.09 9.40 3.05
C LEU A 179 -12.18 10.42 3.39
N GLY A 180 -12.09 11.07 4.56
CA GLY A 180 -13.08 12.03 5.01
C GLY A 180 -14.48 11.42 5.19
N THR A 181 -15.50 12.27 5.04
CA THR A 181 -16.91 11.91 5.22
C THR A 181 -17.74 12.36 4.01
N PRO A 182 -17.51 11.82 2.80
CA PRO A 182 -18.26 12.23 1.62
C PRO A 182 -19.76 12.01 1.83
N ASP A 183 -20.58 12.85 1.20
CA ASP A 183 -22.05 12.74 1.28
C ASP A 183 -22.63 11.62 0.40
N PHE A 184 -21.81 11.05 -0.49
CA PHE A 184 -22.17 10.00 -1.43
C PHE A 184 -21.18 8.82 -1.36
N PRO A 185 -21.58 7.62 -1.83
CA PRO A 185 -20.68 6.47 -1.95
C PRO A 185 -19.58 6.69 -3.01
N ILE A 186 -18.38 6.19 -2.73
CA ILE A 186 -17.20 6.23 -3.60
C ILE A 186 -16.50 4.87 -3.61
N TYR A 187 -15.75 4.57 -4.66
CA TYR A 187 -14.84 3.43 -4.66
C TYR A 187 -13.58 3.81 -3.90
N ILE A 188 -13.06 2.88 -3.10
CA ILE A 188 -11.84 3.08 -2.32
C ILE A 188 -10.93 1.87 -2.47
N LYS A 189 -9.62 2.11 -2.53
CA LYS A 189 -8.61 1.07 -2.37
C LYS A 189 -7.46 1.54 -1.48
N GLY A 190 -6.78 0.60 -0.85
CA GLY A 190 -5.54 0.79 -0.11
C GLY A 190 -4.45 -0.06 -0.72
N ASN A 191 -3.39 0.60 -1.21
CA ASN A 191 -2.17 -0.05 -1.67
C ASN A 191 -1.10 0.16 -0.60
N PHE A 192 -0.82 -0.89 0.15
CA PHE A 192 0.09 -0.85 1.28
C PHE A 192 1.32 -1.68 0.92
N SER A 193 2.47 -1.34 1.51
CA SER A 193 3.69 -2.11 1.38
C SER A 193 4.52 -2.01 2.65
N PHE A 194 5.24 -3.08 2.95
CA PHE A 194 6.27 -3.10 3.97
C PHE A 194 7.30 -4.19 3.68
N ARG A 195 8.55 -3.94 4.05
CA ARG A 195 9.62 -4.94 3.97
C ARG A 195 9.78 -5.69 5.29
N VAL A 196 10.01 -6.99 5.20
CA VAL A 196 10.38 -7.85 6.34
C VAL A 196 11.75 -8.48 6.12
N ASP A 197 12.52 -8.58 7.21
CA ASP A 197 13.62 -9.50 7.34
C ASP A 197 13.11 -10.81 7.96
N ILE A 198 13.64 -11.94 7.48
CA ILE A 198 13.25 -13.30 7.82
C ILE A 198 14.37 -13.89 8.68
N ASP A 199 14.25 -13.70 9.99
CA ASP A 199 15.38 -13.82 10.91
C ASP A 199 15.61 -15.24 11.45
N LYS A 200 14.96 -16.26 10.88
CA LYS A 200 15.03 -17.64 11.37
C LYS A 200 15.17 -18.68 10.25
N THR A 201 15.81 -19.79 10.58
CA THR A 201 16.03 -20.92 9.67
C THR A 201 14.74 -21.62 9.23
N ASN A 202 13.65 -21.51 10.01
CA ASN A 202 12.30 -22.04 9.70
C ASN A 202 11.22 -21.09 10.23
N PRO A 203 11.00 -19.94 9.58
CA PRO A 203 10.07 -18.92 10.06
C PRO A 203 8.63 -19.39 9.85
N VAL A 204 7.72 -19.02 10.75
CA VAL A 204 6.29 -19.08 10.48
C VAL A 204 5.94 -17.99 9.47
N LYS A 205 5.70 -18.41 8.23
CA LYS A 205 5.52 -17.56 7.06
C LYS A 205 4.08 -17.05 6.92
N LYS A 206 3.52 -16.49 7.99
CA LYS A 206 2.12 -16.05 8.01
C LYS A 206 1.97 -14.54 8.13
N ILE A 207 0.94 -14.03 7.47
CA ILE A 207 0.48 -12.65 7.57
C ILE A 207 -1.04 -12.63 7.76
N ALA A 208 -1.51 -11.90 8.75
CA ALA A 208 -2.91 -11.51 8.89
C ALA A 208 -3.09 -10.09 8.33
N ILE A 209 -4.13 -9.88 7.54
CA ILE A 209 -4.55 -8.54 7.14
C ILE A 209 -6.04 -8.36 7.41
N SER A 210 -6.41 -7.15 7.78
CA SER A 210 -7.77 -6.82 8.19
C SER A 210 -8.17 -5.45 7.68
N TYR A 211 -9.43 -5.35 7.28
CA TYR A 211 -10.08 -4.09 7.02
C TYR A 211 -11.35 -3.96 7.84
N VAL A 212 -11.63 -2.76 8.32
CA VAL A 212 -12.85 -2.42 9.06
C VAL A 212 -13.49 -1.21 8.40
N HIS A 213 -14.80 -1.31 8.16
CA HIS A 213 -15.64 -0.22 7.69
C HIS A 213 -16.63 0.15 8.79
N ASP A 214 -16.44 1.29 9.43
CA ASP A 214 -17.31 1.78 10.50
C ASP A 214 -18.17 2.94 10.00
N THR A 215 -19.47 2.69 9.88
CA THR A 215 -20.47 3.67 9.44
C THR A 215 -21.20 4.37 10.59
N SER A 216 -20.78 4.12 11.84
CA SER A 216 -21.41 4.71 13.02
C SER A 216 -21.37 6.24 13.01
N SER A 217 -22.48 6.85 13.44
CA SER A 217 -22.55 8.29 13.71
C SER A 217 -21.82 8.64 15.01
N GLY A 218 -21.25 9.86 15.08
CA GLY A 218 -20.55 10.36 16.27
C GLY A 218 -19.02 10.22 16.23
N GLY A 219 -18.33 10.65 17.29
CA GLY A 219 -16.85 10.68 17.34
C GLY A 219 -16.19 9.38 17.83
N THR A 220 -16.96 8.42 18.34
CA THR A 220 -16.43 7.16 18.89
C THR A 220 -16.34 6.07 17.82
N PHE A 221 -15.29 5.26 17.87
CA PHE A 221 -15.18 4.04 17.08
C PHE A 221 -16.13 2.97 17.61
N GLY A 222 -16.82 2.28 16.70
CA GLY A 222 -17.74 1.20 17.03
C GLY A 222 -17.06 -0.16 17.25
N TYR A 223 -15.74 -0.23 17.43
CA TYR A 223 -14.98 -1.49 17.47
C TYR A 223 -13.69 -1.38 18.29
N SER A 224 -13.12 -2.53 18.65
CA SER A 224 -11.75 -2.67 19.16
C SER A 224 -10.95 -3.66 18.33
N ILE A 225 -9.63 -3.47 18.26
CA ILE A 225 -8.72 -4.35 17.50
C ILE A 225 -7.69 -4.95 18.46
N GLY A 226 -7.41 -6.24 18.31
CA GLY A 226 -6.33 -6.94 19.00
C GLY A 226 -5.39 -7.63 18.02
N TYR A 227 -4.10 -7.69 18.35
CA TYR A 227 -3.06 -8.28 17.50
C TYR A 227 -2.39 -9.45 18.22
N GLY A 228 -2.02 -10.45 17.44
CA GLY A 228 -1.13 -11.53 17.86
C GLY A 228 -0.19 -11.91 16.71
N PRO A 229 0.73 -12.86 16.93
CA PRO A 229 1.61 -13.35 15.87
C PRO A 229 0.80 -13.90 14.69
N ALA A 230 0.85 -13.22 13.54
CA ALA A 230 0.04 -13.50 12.36
C ALA A 230 -1.47 -13.61 12.65
N TYR A 231 -1.96 -12.73 13.53
CA TYR A 231 -3.36 -12.71 13.95
C TYR A 231 -3.85 -11.27 14.14
N ILE A 232 -5.06 -11.00 13.67
CA ILE A 232 -5.81 -9.79 13.99
C ILE A 232 -7.21 -10.21 14.43
N SER A 233 -7.69 -9.60 15.50
CA SER A 233 -9.07 -9.73 15.97
C SER A 233 -9.74 -8.37 15.87
N VAL A 234 -10.94 -8.35 15.30
CA VAL A 234 -11.82 -7.19 15.34
C VAL A 234 -13.01 -7.57 16.19
N THR A 235 -13.31 -6.78 17.22
CA THR A 235 -14.50 -6.94 18.05
C THR A 235 -15.41 -5.74 17.85
N PRO A 236 -16.43 -5.86 17.00
CA PRO A 236 -17.44 -4.83 16.88
C PRO A 236 -18.28 -4.70 18.15
N SER A 237 -18.64 -3.46 18.47
CA SER A 237 -19.62 -3.08 19.51
C SER A 237 -20.87 -2.41 18.91
N SER A 238 -20.96 -2.33 17.58
CA SER A 238 -22.03 -1.70 16.83
C SER A 238 -22.38 -2.51 15.58
N SER A 239 -23.67 -2.57 15.23
CA SER A 239 -24.15 -3.17 13.97
C SER A 239 -23.69 -2.42 12.71
N ASN A 240 -23.20 -1.20 12.86
CA ASN A 240 -22.72 -0.34 11.77
C ASN A 240 -21.27 -0.64 11.36
N VAL A 241 -20.64 -1.63 11.97
CA VAL A 241 -19.25 -2.02 11.72
C VAL A 241 -19.22 -3.29 10.89
N GLY A 242 -18.70 -3.15 9.67
CA GLY A 242 -18.30 -4.25 8.81
C GLY A 242 -16.82 -4.54 8.97
N TYR A 243 -16.41 -5.79 8.92
CA TYR A 243 -14.99 -6.12 8.83
C TYR A 243 -14.75 -7.38 8.02
N ASN A 244 -13.51 -7.54 7.59
CA ASN A 244 -13.01 -8.75 6.96
C ASN A 244 -11.53 -8.90 7.32
N THR A 245 -11.20 -10.05 7.90
CA THR A 245 -9.86 -10.43 8.31
C THR A 245 -9.49 -11.73 7.63
N ASN A 246 -8.35 -11.75 6.95
CA ASN A 246 -7.80 -12.91 6.27
C ASN A 246 -6.38 -13.20 6.76
N VAL A 247 -6.02 -14.47 6.80
CA VAL A 247 -4.65 -14.92 7.06
C VAL A 247 -4.11 -15.57 5.80
N TYR A 248 -2.83 -15.32 5.50
CA TYR A 248 -2.15 -15.85 4.34
C TYR A 248 -0.83 -16.51 4.74
N ASN A 249 -0.49 -17.59 4.03
CA ASN A 249 0.79 -18.27 4.10
C ASN A 249 1.63 -17.85 2.90
N LEU A 250 2.88 -17.46 3.15
CA LEU A 250 3.88 -17.15 2.13
C LEU A 250 4.68 -18.42 1.81
N VAL A 251 4.72 -18.80 0.53
CA VAL A 251 5.40 -20.00 0.03
C VAL A 251 6.68 -19.58 -0.69
N PHE A 252 7.79 -19.66 0.05
CA PHE A 252 9.15 -19.41 -0.44
C PHE A 252 9.79 -20.69 -0.98
#